data_AF-A0A914SMC8-F1
#
_entry.id   AF-A0A914SMC8-F1
#
_cell.length_a   1.000
_cell.length_b   1.000
_cell.length_c   1.000
_cell.angle_alpha   90.00
_cell.angle_beta   90.00
_cell.angle_gamma   90.00
#
_symmetry.space_group_name_H-M   'P 1'
#
loop_
_entity.id
_entity.type
_entity.pdbx_description
1 polymer ?
#
loop_
_entity_poly.entity_id
_entity_poly.type
_entity_poly.pdbx_seq_one_letter_code
_entity_poly.pdbx_strand_id
1 'polypeptide(L)'
;MGIYDLFILPCNGIITGLQVIRGQHFCNNPKLYYFTGVIGVGGFYGVVTLCVILAFDRFLEMSFPKFAPYIFGGFKTYLWLCVPILYQIYVGFQLPHIFNIKIYAMHHDPYHLIPGMENNPKVLN
;
A
#
# COMPACT_ATOMS: atom_id res chain seq x y z
N MET A 1 -1.30 13.97 -3.21
CA MET A 1 -0.58 13.63 -1.97
C MET A 1 -1.35 13.92 -0.71
N GLY A 2 -1.60 15.18 -0.36
CA GLY A 2 -2.24 15.50 0.92
C GLY A 2 -3.56 14.77 1.18
N ILE A 3 -4.38 14.58 0.14
CA ILE A 3 -5.61 13.78 0.24
C ILE A 3 -5.29 12.31 0.55
N TYR A 4 -4.31 11.71 -0.14
CA TYR A 4 -3.89 10.33 0.11
C TYR A 4 -3.38 10.15 1.54
N ASP A 5 -2.55 11.05 2.05
CA ASP A 5 -2.07 10.98 3.44
C ASP A 5 -3.21 11.11 4.45
N LEU A 6 -4.18 11.99 4.20
CA LEU A 6 -5.32 12.18 5.09
C LEU A 6 -6.19 10.92 5.21
N PHE A 7 -6.26 10.09 4.17
CA PHE A 7 -7.06 8.87 4.16
C PHE A 7 -6.26 7.61 4.54
N ILE A 8 -5.07 7.43 3.97
CA ILE A 8 -4.28 6.20 4.10
C ILE A 8 -3.54 6.13 5.44
N LEU A 9 -3.05 7.27 5.96
CA LEU A 9 -2.30 7.31 7.22
C LEU A 9 -3.15 6.92 8.44
N PRO A 10 -4.37 7.46 8.65
CA PRO A 10 -5.22 6.99 9.75
C PRO A 10 -5.76 5.58 9.51
N CYS A 11 -6.01 5.16 8.26
CA CYS A 11 -6.39 3.78 7.97
C CYS A 11 -5.27 2.80 8.36
N ASN A 12 -4.03 3.07 7.99
CA ASN A 12 -2.90 2.20 8.36
C ASN A 12 -2.47 2.35 9.82
N GLY A 13 -2.57 3.52 10.42
CA GLY A 13 -2.13 3.75 11.80
C GLY A 13 -3.20 3.36 12.82
N ILE A 14 -4.39 3.95 12.72
CA ILE A 14 -5.45 3.81 13.74
C ILE A 14 -6.08 2.42 13.66
N ILE A 15 -6.39 1.91 12.46
CA ILE A 15 -7.03 0.59 12.32
C ILE A 15 -6.07 -0.51 12.79
N THR A 16 -4.82 -0.49 12.30
CA THR A 16 -3.78 -1.42 12.74
C THR A 16 -3.55 -1.31 14.26
N GLY A 17 -3.45 -0.10 14.81
CA GLY A 17 -3.30 0.11 16.25
C GLY A 17 -4.46 -0.48 17.06
N LEU A 18 -5.70 -0.31 16.60
CA LEU A 18 -6.88 -0.92 17.23
C LEU A 18 -6.87 -2.44 17.12
N GLN A 19 -6.36 -3.00 16.02
CA GLN A 19 -6.23 -4.45 15.83
C GLN A 19 -5.18 -5.03 16.78
N VAL A 20 -4.07 -4.31 17.00
CA VAL A 20 -3.03 -4.67 17.98
C VAL A 20 -3.59 -4.66 19.40
N ILE A 21 -4.26 -3.58 19.82
CA ILE A 21 -4.80 -3.43 21.19
C ILE A 21 -5.82 -4.52 21.51
N ARG A 22 -6.66 -4.90 20.52
CA ARG A 22 -7.66 -5.94 20.71
C ARG A 22 -7.09 -7.36 20.61
N GLY A 23 -5.81 -7.53 20.26
CA GLY A 23 -5.19 -8.85 20.05
C GLY A 23 -5.91 -9.69 19.00
N GLN A 24 -6.56 -9.05 18.03
CA GLN A 24 -7.46 -9.74 17.12
C GLN A 24 -6.70 -10.35 15.95
N HIS A 25 -6.83 -11.67 15.82
CA HIS A 25 -6.31 -12.42 14.68
C HIS A 25 -7.34 -12.47 13.54
N PHE A 26 -6.86 -12.78 12.32
CA PHE A 26 -7.66 -12.94 11.11
C PHE A 26 -8.91 -13.82 11.31
N CYS A 27 -8.86 -14.77 12.24
CA CYS A 27 -9.94 -15.70 12.57
C CYS A 27 -11.21 -15.06 13.16
N ASN A 28 -11.16 -13.83 13.70
CA ASN A 28 -12.36 -13.25 14.33
C ASN A 28 -13.35 -12.66 13.30
N ASN A 29 -12.86 -12.01 12.23
CA ASN A 29 -13.69 -11.38 11.20
C ASN A 29 -12.96 -11.28 9.86
N PRO A 30 -12.78 -12.38 9.11
CA PRO A 30 -11.86 -12.46 7.98
C PRO A 30 -12.16 -11.43 6.87
N LYS A 31 -13.45 -11.09 6.65
CA LYS A 31 -13.86 -10.09 5.65
C LYS A 31 -13.39 -8.68 5.98
N LEU A 32 -13.44 -8.30 7.25
CA LEU A 32 -13.02 -6.96 7.70
C LEU A 32 -11.50 -6.83 7.62
N TYR A 33 -10.76 -7.85 8.07
CA TYR A 33 -9.29 -7.85 7.99
C TYR A 33 -8.79 -7.83 6.55
N TYR A 34 -9.42 -8.61 5.66
CA TYR A 34 -9.10 -8.59 4.23
C TYR A 34 -9.24 -7.19 3.64
N PHE A 35 -10.38 -6.51 3.88
CA PHE A 35 -10.60 -5.16 3.35
C PHE A 35 -9.62 -4.14 3.92
N THR A 36 -9.27 -4.24 5.21
CA THR A 36 -8.29 -3.36 5.84
C THR A 36 -6.88 -3.56 5.29
N GLY A 37 -6.49 -4.80 4.99
CA GLY A 37 -5.19 -5.11 4.40
C GLY A 37 -5.06 -4.60 2.97
N VAL A 38 -6.13 -4.78 2.17
CA VAL A 38 -6.18 -4.28 0.78
C VAL A 38 -6.07 -2.76 0.73
N ILE A 39 -6.83 -2.03 1.57
CA ILE A 39 -6.77 -0.56 1.61
C ILE A 39 -5.44 -0.07 2.18
N GLY A 40 -4.98 -0.71 3.26
CA GLY A 40 -3.77 -0.30 3.95
C GLY A 40 -2.54 -0.45 3.06
N VAL A 41 -2.33 -1.66 2.54
CA VAL A 41 -1.16 -1.99 1.73
C VAL A 41 -1.27 -1.44 0.32
N GLY A 42 -2.42 -1.59 -0.34
CA GLY A 42 -2.66 -1.02 -1.66
C GLY A 42 -2.51 0.51 -1.65
N GLY A 43 -3.05 1.18 -0.62
CA GLY A 43 -2.90 2.62 -0.43
C GLY A 43 -1.46 3.06 -0.17
N PHE A 44 -0.69 2.27 0.57
CA PHE A 44 0.73 2.53 0.82
C PHE A 44 1.56 2.50 -0.48
N TYR A 45 1.38 1.46 -1.30
CA TYR A 45 2.08 1.38 -2.60
C TYR A 45 1.61 2.46 -3.57
N GLY A 46 0.33 2.84 -3.52
CA GLY A 46 -0.21 3.97 -4.30
C GLY A 46 0.45 5.30 -3.95
N VAL A 47 0.58 5.63 -2.65
CA VAL A 47 1.20 6.90 -2.24
C VAL A 47 2.69 6.95 -2.58
N VAL A 48 3.43 5.86 -2.40
CA VAL A 48 4.87 5.82 -2.77
C VAL A 48 5.04 6.01 -4.28
N THR A 49 4.17 5.41 -5.09
CA THR A 49 4.20 5.61 -6.55
C THR A 49 3.91 7.06 -6.91
N LEU A 50 2.94 7.69 -6.24
CA LEU A 50 2.62 9.10 -6.46
C LEU A 50 3.77 10.03 -6.00
N CYS A 51 4.52 9.66 -4.95
CA CYS A 51 5.73 10.37 -4.50
C CYS A 51 6.76 10.41 -5.62
N VAL A 52 7.04 9.24 -6.21
CA VAL A 52 8.05 9.07 -7.25
C VAL A 52 7.67 9.88 -8.49
N ILE A 53 6.41 9.84 -8.91
CA ILE A 53 5.92 10.61 -10.07
C ILE A 53 6.10 12.12 -9.86
N LEU A 54 5.74 12.64 -8.69
CA LEU A 54 5.89 14.08 -8.38
C LEU A 54 7.36 14.49 -8.25
N ALA A 55 8.19 13.64 -7.66
CA ALA A 55 9.63 13.89 -7.56
C ALA A 55 10.27 13.92 -8.97
N PHE A 56 9.81 13.03 -9.86
CA PHE A 56 10.27 12.98 -11.23
C PHE A 56 9.85 14.20 -12.06
N ASP A 57 8.62 14.67 -11.87
CA ASP A 57 8.14 15.94 -12.46
C ASP A 57 9.06 17.11 -12.11
N ARG A 58 9.36 17.30 -10.81
CA ARG A 58 10.30 18.35 -10.35
C ARG A 58 11.72 18.17 -10.87
N PHE A 59 12.19 16.93 -10.92
CA PHE A 59 13.51 16.63 -11.44
C PHE A 59 13.63 16.97 -12.93
N LEU A 60 12.58 16.72 -13.71
CA LEU A 60 12.52 17.07 -15.13
C LEU A 60 12.39 18.58 -15.35
N GLU A 61 11.59 19.28 -14.54
CA GLU A 61 11.51 20.74 -14.57
C GLU A 61 12.89 21.38 -14.32
N MET A 62 13.66 20.83 -13.37
CA MET A 62 14.99 21.34 -13.00
C MET A 62 16.07 20.98 -14.03
N SER A 63 16.07 19.75 -14.53
CA SER A 63 17.13 19.26 -15.44
C SER A 63 16.90 19.68 -16.88
N PHE A 64 15.64 19.70 -17.33
CA PHE A 64 15.27 19.89 -18.73
C PHE A 64 13.98 20.71 -18.86
N PRO A 65 14.02 22.04 -18.65
CA PRO A 65 12.84 22.90 -18.64
C PRO A 65 12.06 22.91 -19.98
N LYS A 66 12.71 22.55 -21.09
CA LYS A 66 12.05 22.40 -22.40
C LYS A 66 11.28 21.09 -22.57
N PHE A 67 11.68 20.03 -21.88
CA PHE A 67 11.07 18.70 -22.00
C PHE A 67 9.97 18.47 -20.95
N ALA A 68 10.04 19.13 -19.79
CA ALA A 68 9.03 19.06 -18.74
C ALA A 68 7.59 19.33 -19.25
N PRO A 69 7.28 20.42 -19.99
CA PRO A 69 5.92 20.66 -20.48
C PRO A 69 5.49 19.68 -21.59
N TYR A 70 6.42 18.95 -22.21
CA TYR A 70 6.06 17.95 -23.23
C TYR A 70 5.50 16.67 -22.59
N ILE A 71 6.08 16.26 -21.45
CA ILE A 71 5.73 15.04 -20.72
C ILE A 71 4.63 15.31 -19.68
N PHE A 72 4.74 16.38 -18.91
CA PHE A 72 3.83 16.73 -17.81
C PHE A 72 2.95 17.97 -18.12
N GLY A 73 2.76 18.28 -19.40
CA GLY A 73 1.91 19.39 -19.82
C GLY A 73 0.42 19.06 -19.82
N GLY A 74 -0.37 19.90 -19.13
CA GLY A 74 -1.83 19.94 -19.24
C GLY A 74 -2.52 18.65 -18.79
N PHE A 75 -3.35 18.07 -19.66
CA PHE A 75 -4.17 16.89 -19.35
C PHE A 75 -3.35 15.60 -19.11
N LYS A 76 -2.11 15.54 -19.61
CA LYS A 76 -1.23 14.36 -19.45
C LYS A 76 -0.86 14.10 -17.99
N THR A 77 -0.78 15.14 -17.18
CA THR A 77 -0.53 15.01 -15.73
C THR A 77 -1.67 14.30 -15.02
N TYR A 78 -2.91 14.52 -15.49
CA TYR A 78 -4.07 13.80 -14.98
C TYR A 78 -4.02 12.31 -15.35
N LEU A 79 -3.54 12.00 -16.55
CA LEU A 79 -3.31 10.62 -17.00
C LEU A 79 -2.21 9.93 -16.18
N TRP A 80 -1.13 10.64 -15.85
CA TRP A 80 -0.11 10.15 -14.91
C TRP A 80 -0.65 9.92 -13.50
N LEU A 81 -1.65 10.69 -13.08
CA LEU A 81 -2.33 10.48 -11.79
C LEU A 81 -3.22 9.23 -11.76
N CYS A 82 -3.64 8.71 -12.92
CA CYS A 82 -4.36 7.44 -13.00
C CYS A 82 -3.46 6.23 -12.73
N VAL A 83 -2.15 6.33 -13.02
CA VAL A 83 -1.18 5.25 -12.80
C VAL A 83 -1.15 4.75 -11.34
N PRO A 84 -1.00 5.61 -10.32
CA PRO A 84 -1.01 5.16 -8.92
C PRO A 84 -2.37 4.57 -8.51
N ILE A 85 -3.49 5.03 -9.11
CA ILE A 85 -4.83 4.47 -8.88
C ILE A 85 -4.95 3.06 -9.46
N LEU A 86 -4.42 2.82 -10.66
CA LEU A 86 -4.41 1.49 -11.25
C LEU A 86 -3.45 0.56 -10.48
N TYR A 87 -2.31 1.08 -10.03
CA TYR A 87 -1.32 0.31 -9.28
C TYR A 87 -1.82 -0.11 -7.88
N GLN A 88 -2.49 0.78 -7.14
CA GLN A 88 -3.11 0.42 -5.85
C GLN A 88 -4.17 -0.69 -6.01
N ILE A 89 -4.94 -0.66 -7.12
CA ILE A 89 -5.95 -1.66 -7.42
C ILE A 89 -5.26 -3.00 -7.73
N TYR A 90 -4.27 -2.97 -8.63
CA TYR A 90 -3.51 -4.17 -9.00
C TYR A 90 -2.88 -4.86 -7.79
N VAL A 91 -2.15 -4.11 -6.95
CA VAL A 91 -1.49 -4.65 -5.76
C VAL A 91 -2.52 -5.10 -4.71
N GLY A 92 -3.62 -4.36 -4.56
CA GLY A 92 -4.69 -4.71 -3.64
C GLY A 92 -5.39 -6.03 -3.98
N PHE A 93 -5.52 -6.38 -5.26
CA PHE A 93 -6.18 -7.62 -5.69
C PHE A 93 -5.25 -8.82 -5.79
N GLN A 94 -3.94 -8.60 -5.94
CA GLN A 94 -3.01 -9.69 -6.21
C GLN A 94 -2.96 -10.70 -5.05
N LEU A 95 -3.04 -10.25 -3.78
CA LEU A 95 -2.91 -11.14 -2.61
C LEU A 95 -3.72 -10.72 -1.38
N PRO A 96 -4.18 -11.72 -0.57
CA PRO A 96 -4.77 -11.45 0.73
C PRO A 96 -3.68 -10.94 1.68
N HIS A 97 -3.73 -9.65 1.98
CA HIS A 97 -2.84 -9.04 2.96
C HIS A 97 -3.38 -9.37 4.36
N ILE A 98 -2.74 -10.32 5.03
CA ILE A 98 -3.18 -10.80 6.33
C ILE A 98 -2.41 -10.03 7.41
N PHE A 99 -3.15 -9.54 8.41
CA PHE A 99 -2.57 -8.85 9.55
C PHE A 99 -1.84 -9.84 10.47
N ASN A 100 -0.54 -9.64 10.68
CA ASN A 100 0.26 -10.45 11.59
C ASN A 100 0.66 -9.63 12.83
N ILE A 101 0.24 -10.11 14.00
CA ILE A 101 0.38 -9.43 15.28
C ILE A 101 1.84 -9.37 15.77
N LYS A 102 2.72 -10.28 15.32
CA LYS A 102 4.13 -10.32 15.76
C LYS A 102 4.99 -9.25 15.10
N ILE A 103 4.68 -8.94 13.84
CA ILE A 103 5.36 -7.90 13.07
C ILE A 103 4.61 -6.57 13.11
N TYR A 104 3.45 -6.52 13.79
CA TYR A 104 2.58 -5.36 13.88
C TYR A 104 2.26 -4.74 12.50
N ALA A 105 2.24 -5.57 11.47
CA ALA A 105 2.16 -5.15 10.08
C ALA A 105 1.30 -6.11 9.25
N MET A 106 0.68 -5.54 8.21
CA MET A 106 0.01 -6.29 7.15
C MET A 106 1.11 -6.86 6.25
N HIS A 107 1.13 -8.18 6.08
CA HIS A 107 2.12 -8.84 5.23
C HIS A 107 1.48 -9.86 4.31
N HIS A 108 2.19 -10.11 3.23
CA HIS A 108 1.84 -11.13 2.24
C HIS A 108 1.93 -12.54 2.82
N ASP A 109 2.86 -12.77 3.76
CA ASP A 109 3.01 -14.04 4.48
C ASP A 109 2.45 -13.96 5.90
N PRO A 110 1.33 -14.65 6.19
CA PRO A 110 0.72 -14.64 7.53
C PRO A 110 1.59 -15.36 8.58
N TYR A 111 2.57 -16.16 8.16
CA TYR A 111 3.39 -16.99 9.05
C TYR A 111 4.80 -16.47 9.28
N HIS A 112 5.14 -15.31 8.72
CA HIS A 112 6.45 -14.70 8.93
C HIS A 112 6.67 -14.48 10.45
N LEU A 113 7.74 -15.08 10.99
CA LEU A 113 8.19 -14.98 12.40
C LEU A 113 7.30 -15.69 13.45
N ILE A 114 6.48 -16.67 13.08
CA ILE A 114 5.80 -17.55 14.06
C ILE A 114 6.71 -18.74 14.42
N PRO A 115 7.21 -18.85 15.67
CA PRO A 115 8.07 -19.96 16.08
C PRO A 115 7.30 -21.28 15.94
N GLY A 116 7.87 -22.23 15.19
CA GLY A 116 7.29 -23.55 14.92
C GLY A 116 6.59 -23.73 13.56
N MET A 117 6.44 -22.66 12.76
CA MET A 117 5.79 -22.71 11.44
C MET A 117 6.71 -22.34 10.27
N GLU A 118 7.94 -21.88 10.55
CA GLU A 118 8.93 -21.44 9.56
C GLU A 118 9.35 -22.55 8.57
N ASN A 119 9.25 -23.82 8.98
CA ASN A 119 9.65 -24.99 8.19
C ASN A 119 8.47 -25.86 7.70
N ASN A 120 7.24 -25.35 7.70
CA ASN A 120 6.06 -26.16 7.36
C ASN A 120 5.82 -26.15 5.83
N PRO A 121 6.00 -27.28 5.11
CA PRO A 121 5.94 -27.35 3.65
C PRO A 121 4.54 -27.11 3.06
N LYS A 122 3.49 -27.02 3.90
CA LYS A 122 2.12 -26.67 3.48
C LYS A 122 1.89 -25.17 3.29
N VAL A 123 2.86 -24.34 3.69
CA VAL A 123 2.78 -22.86 3.64
C VAL A 123 3.57 -22.29 2.44
N LEU A 124 4.50 -23.08 1.89
CA LEU A 124 5.42 -22.69 0.80
C LEU A 124 4.93 -23.10 -0.60
N ASN A 125 3.67 -23.52 -0.74
CA ASN A 125 3.08 -23.97 -2.00
C ASN A 125 1.71 -23.32 -2.22
#